data_AF-A0A920B5K9-F1
#
_entry.id   AF-A0A920B5K9-F1
#
_cell.length_a   1.000
_cell.length_b   1.000
_cell.length_c   1.000
_cell.angle_alpha   90.00
_cell.angle_beta   90.00
_cell.angle_gamma   90.00
#
_symmetry.space_group_name_H-M   'P 1'
#
loop_
_entity.id
_entity.type
_entity.pdbx_description
1 polymer ?
#
loop_
_entity_poly.entity_id
_entity_poly.type
_entity_poly.pdbx_seq_one_letter_code
_entity_poly.pdbx_strand_id
1 'polypeptide(L)' 'MLDIRDFLKINHISLSRFINYCLYKKDQGFYQKNSIGTHFITSPEVSQLFGECIAIFFFANFEKI' A
#
# COMPACT_ATOMS: atom_id res chain seq x y z
N MET A 1 4.01 24.20 0.20
CA MET A 1 3.96 22.73 0.01
C MET A 1 4.09 22.48 -1.48
N LEU A 2 5.14 21.77 -1.93
CA LEU A 2 5.44 21.60 -3.36
C LEU A 2 4.31 20.83 -4.06
N ASP A 3 3.77 21.40 -5.14
CA ASP A 3 2.77 20.78 -6.01
C ASP A 3 3.46 19.79 -6.97
N ILE A 4 2.75 18.80 -7.51
CA ILE A 4 3.29 17.89 -8.54
C ILE A 4 3.83 18.67 -9.73
N ARG A 5 3.22 19.83 -10.02
CA ARG A 5 3.66 20.78 -11.03
C ARG A 5 5.06 21.33 -10.76
N ASP A 6 5.47 21.47 -9.50
CA ASP A 6 6.81 21.89 -9.13
C ASP A 6 7.83 20.75 -9.32
N PHE A 7 7.41 19.50 -9.14
CA PHE A 7 8.23 18.33 -9.45
C PHE A 7 8.38 18.11 -10.96
N LEU A 8 7.35 18.42 -11.75
CA LEU A 8 7.38 18.29 -13.21
C LEU A 8 8.20 19.40 -13.88
N LYS A 9 8.39 20.55 -13.22
CA LYS A 9 9.30 21.61 -13.67
C LYS A 9 10.78 21.27 -13.49
N ILE A 10 11.09 20.35 -12.57
CA ILE A 10 12.44 19.78 -12.43
C ILE A 10 12.46 18.58 -13.36
N ASN A 11 13.10 18.71 -14.53
CA ASN A 11 12.94 17.89 -15.74
C ASN A 11 12.79 16.36 -15.62
N HIS A 12 13.05 15.72 -14.48
CA HIS A 12 12.81 14.30 -14.28
C HIS A 12 12.35 13.97 -12.86
N ILE A 13 11.18 13.34 -12.75
CA ILE A 13 10.74 12.59 -11.58
C ILE A 13 10.85 11.10 -11.89
N SER A 14 11.42 10.31 -10.98
CA SER A 14 11.40 8.85 -11.16
C SER A 14 9.96 8.34 -11.03
N LEU A 15 9.65 7.26 -11.75
CA LEU A 15 8.33 6.61 -11.65
C LEU A 15 8.00 6.25 -10.19
N SER A 16 8.98 5.73 -9.45
CA SER A 16 8.82 5.41 -8.02
C SER A 16 8.40 6.65 -7.20
N ARG A 17 9.06 7.80 -7.41
CA ARG A 17 8.74 9.04 -6.69
C ARG A 17 7.37 9.59 -7.10
N PHE A 18 6.98 9.45 -8.36
CA PHE A 18 5.64 9.79 -8.83
C PHE A 18 4.56 8.91 -8.20
N ILE A 19 4.73 7.58 -8.23
CA ILE A 19 3.81 6.61 -7.61
C ILE A 19 3.69 6.90 -6.10
N ASN A 20 4.82 7.12 -5.42
CA ASN A 20 4.82 7.43 -4.00
C ASN A 20 4.03 8.71 -3.68
N TYR A 21 4.23 9.77 -4.47
CA TYR A 21 3.46 11.01 -4.33
C TYR A 21 1.96 10.76 -4.50
N CYS A 22 1.54 10.05 -5.55
CA CYS A 22 0.13 9.77 -5.81
C CYS A 22 -0.53 8.93 -4.71
N LEU A 23 0.18 7.95 -4.16
CA LEU A 23 -0.38 7.01 -3.19
C LEU A 23 -0.31 7.52 -1.74
N TYR A 24 0.76 8.22 -1.36
CA TYR A 24 1.08 8.46 0.05
C TYR A 24 1.26 9.92 0.45
N LYS A 25 1.10 10.90 -0.46
CA LYS A 25 1.20 12.32 -0.10
C LYS A 25 0.23 12.63 1.05
N LYS A 26 0.74 13.21 2.14
CA LYS A 26 -0.08 13.59 3.30
C LYS A 26 -1.32 14.38 2.87
N ASP A 27 -2.47 14.00 3.42
CA ASP A 27 -3.80 14.61 3.20
C ASP A 27 -4.34 14.55 1.74
N GLN A 28 -3.54 14.10 0.77
CA GLN A 28 -3.89 14.17 -0.65
C GLN A 28 -3.80 12.82 -1.39
N GLY A 29 -2.91 11.93 -0.96
CA GLY A 29 -2.63 10.65 -1.58
C GLY A 29 -3.76 9.64 -1.40
N PHE A 30 -3.84 8.68 -2.32
CA PHE A 30 -4.92 7.71 -2.37
C PHE A 30 -5.09 6.96 -1.03
N TYR A 31 -4.01 6.43 -0.44
CA TYR A 31 -4.06 5.68 0.82
C TYR A 31 -4.13 6.56 2.07
N GLN A 32 -4.02 7.89 1.93
CA GLN A 32 -4.28 8.82 3.03
C GLN A 32 -5.77 9.17 3.14
N LYS A 33 -6.49 9.11 2.02
CA LYS A 33 -7.93 9.44 1.95
C LYS A 33 -8.83 8.22 2.06
N ASN A 34 -8.35 7.05 1.66
CA ASN A 34 -9.16 5.85 1.54
C ASN A 34 -8.62 4.74 2.45
N SER A 35 -9.52 4.04 3.12
CA SER A 35 -9.18 2.82 3.86
C SER A 35 -8.93 1.65 2.91
N ILE A 36 -8.05 0.75 3.31
CA ILE A 36 -7.80 -0.50 2.59
C ILE A 36 -9.10 -1.32 2.54
N GLY A 37 -9.35 -2.02 1.42
CA GLY A 37 -10.53 -2.88 1.26
C GLY A 37 -11.78 -2.20 0.68
N THR A 38 -11.81 -0.87 0.60
CA THR A 38 -13.00 -0.14 0.10
C THR A 38 -13.13 -0.11 -1.41
N HIS A 39 -12.01 0.07 -2.12
CA HIS A 39 -11.99 0.22 -3.58
C HIS A 39 -11.65 -1.08 -4.29
N PHE A 40 -11.01 -2.00 -3.57
CA PHE A 40 -10.60 -3.31 -4.06
C PHE A 40 -10.78 -4.30 -2.93
N ILE A 41 -11.38 -5.45 -3.24
CA ILE A 41 -11.42 -6.57 -2.30
C ILE A 41 -10.01 -7.16 -2.14
N THR A 42 -9.66 -7.54 -0.92
CA THR A 42 -8.37 -8.18 -0.59
C THR A 42 -8.61 -9.59 -0.07
N SER A 43 -7.61 -10.47 -0.14
CA SER A 43 -7.77 -11.87 0.26
C SER A 43 -8.31 -12.07 1.69
N PRO A 44 -7.90 -11.28 2.72
CA PRO A 44 -8.51 -11.35 4.04
C PRO A 44 -10.02 -11.07 4.04
N GLU A 45 -10.47 -10.14 3.21
CA GLU A 45 -11.89 -9.75 3.10
C GLU A 45 -12.72 -10.76 2.28
N VAL A 46 -12.07 -11.60 1.47
CA VAL A 46 -12.75 -12.70 0.74
C VAL A 46 -13.07 -13.85 1.70
N SER A 47 -12.14 -14.23 2.58
CA SER A 47 -12.33 -15.37 3.47
C SER A 47 -11.37 -15.35 4.67
N GLN A 48 -11.91 -15.62 5.85
CA GLN A 48 -11.14 -15.81 7.09
C GLN A 48 -10.07 -16.92 6.96
N LEU A 49 -10.32 -17.92 6.10
CA LEU A 49 -9.37 -19.01 5.83
C LEU A 49 -8.01 -18.48 5.34
N PHE A 50 -7.97 -17.32 4.66
CA PHE A 50 -6.71 -16.71 4.27
C PHE A 50 -5.84 -16.38 5.50
N GLY A 51 -6.44 -15.75 6.52
CA GLY A 51 -5.75 -15.43 7.77
C GLY A 51 -5.31 -16.68 8.53
N GLU A 52 -6.16 -17.70 8.58
CA GLU A 52 -5.87 -18.97 9.25
C GLU A 52 -4.69 -19.71 8.59
N CYS A 53 -4.66 -19.80 7.26
CA CYS A 53 -3.55 -20.40 6.53
C CYS A 53 -2.22 -19.66 6.77
N ILE A 54 -2.25 -18.33 6.79
CA ILE A 54 -1.06 -17.51 7.09
C ILE A 54 -0.60 -17.72 8.54
N ALA A 55 -1.55 -17.82 9.49
CA ALA A 55 -1.23 -18.10 10.89
C ALA A 55 -0.55 -19.47 11.04
N ILE A 56 -1.12 -20.53 10.45
CA ILE A 56 -0.52 -21.88 10.45
C ILE A 56 0.88 -21.85 9.81
N PHE A 57 1.05 -21.13 8.70
CA PHE A 57 2.36 -20.95 8.08
C PHE A 57 3.37 -20.32 9.05
N PHE A 58 3.00 -19.27 9.77
CA PHE A 58 3.90 -18.67 10.76
C PHE A 58 4.23 -19.63 11.89
N PHE A 59 3.23 -20.27 12.51
CA PHE A 59 3.47 -21.26 13.58
C PHE A 59 4.43 -22.37 13.14
N ALA A 60 4.19 -22.95 11.97
CA ALA A 60 5.00 -24.05 11.44
C ALA A 60 6.45 -23.64 11.09
N ASN A 61 6.72 -22.36 10.85
CA ASN A 61 8.07 -21.86 10.60
C ASN A 61 8.76 -21.35 11.87
N PHE A 62 8.01 -20.80 12.83
CA PHE A 62 8.57 -20.39 14.12
C PHE A 62 8.97 -21.56 15.00
N GLU A 63 8.23 -22.68 14.98
CA GLU A 63 8.61 -23.90 15.73
C GLU A 63 9.88 -24.60 15.19
N LYS A 64 10.30 -24.26 13.97
CA LYS A 64 11.51 -24.81 13.33
C LYS A 64 12.79 -24.02 13.67
N ILE A 65 12.65 -22.87 14.31
CA ILE A 65 13.75 -22.00 14.77
C ILE A 65 14.01 -22.32 16.24
#